data_AF-A0A6B3NSI7-F1
#
_entry.id   AF-A0A6B3NSI7-F1
#
_cell.length_a   1.000
_cell.length_b   1.000
_cell.length_c   1.000
_cell.angle_alpha   90.00
_cell.angle_beta   90.00
_cell.angle_gamma   90.00
#
_symmetry.space_group_name_H-M   'P 1'
#
loop_
_entity.id
_entity.type
_entity.pdbx_description
1 polymer ?
#
loop_
_entity_poly.entity_id
_entity_poly.type
_entity_poly.pdbx_seq_one_letter_code
_entity_poly.pdbx_strand_id
1 'polypeptide(L)'
;TGNVLDNDRLGADRPALEHTVVGVRAGADTSTSAIGSLGLGIAGTYGTLILNANGQAEYTAYPNAVAPDGAHDVFTYTIRDADGDESTTTITINVTDCKLVARPDGDVTVYEKALDLNQDPQDLAPGTVVGSNPGATSETATGTLVGAVTGGSGAITYTLESSATGTYGQIQLNADGSYKYTLTSAPQIGNGNDGANIVSSETFIYKATDALGNSTTSTIVIKIVDDVPKAHADSTSVVEGGTVTGNVLDNDTFGADRPDLAQAVVGVRAGADTSTSAIGSLGIAIAGTYGTLILNANGQAEYKAHANAVTPDGAKDVFTYTIRDADGDESTTTLTINVTDSKLVACPDDDVKVYEKALDLTQDPQDLAPGTVVGSNPNSPGETATGSLVGAVTGGSGALTYALEGSATGAYGQIQLNADGSYKYTLTSRRRSATAMTVPISSAPRPLPTRPPTHWAIPPPAPS
;
A
#
# COMPACT_ATOMS: atom_id res chain seq x y z
N THR A 1 -3.54 49.99 -39.07
CA THR A 1 -3.59 50.61 -40.40
C THR A 1 -4.03 52.05 -40.27
N GLY A 2 -3.73 52.90 -41.26
CA GLY A 2 -4.12 54.32 -41.30
C GLY A 2 -3.74 54.95 -42.63
N ASN A 3 -3.92 56.27 -42.79
CA ASN A 3 -3.39 57.02 -43.92
C ASN A 3 -2.56 58.21 -43.41
N VAL A 4 -1.31 58.33 -43.86
CA VAL A 4 -0.44 59.45 -43.45
C VAL A 4 -0.93 60.80 -43.95
N LEU A 5 -1.71 60.81 -45.04
CA LEU A 5 -2.19 62.03 -45.68
C LEU A 5 -3.42 62.63 -44.99
N ASP A 6 -4.02 61.96 -44.01
CA ASP A 6 -5.28 62.40 -43.38
C ASP A 6 -5.17 63.77 -42.69
N ASN A 7 -3.97 64.13 -42.21
CA ASN A 7 -3.67 65.42 -41.59
C ASN A 7 -2.70 66.29 -42.40
N ASP A 8 -2.24 65.79 -43.55
CA ASP A 8 -1.34 66.53 -44.43
C ASP A 8 -2.12 67.44 -45.38
N ARG A 9 -1.49 68.51 -45.83
CA ARG A 9 -2.04 69.44 -46.81
C ARG A 9 -1.20 69.42 -48.06
N LEU A 10 -1.83 69.06 -49.17
CA LEU A 10 -1.26 69.25 -50.49
C LEU A 10 -1.38 70.73 -50.88
N GLY A 11 -0.35 71.25 -51.56
CA GLY A 11 -0.33 72.60 -52.11
C GLY A 11 -1.48 72.86 -53.08
N ALA A 12 -1.47 74.03 -53.73
CA ALA A 12 -2.51 74.40 -54.69
C ALA A 12 -2.56 73.42 -55.89
N ASP A 13 -1.43 72.82 -56.22
CA ASP A 13 -1.23 71.94 -57.36
C ASP A 13 -1.43 70.49 -56.97
N ARG A 14 -2.69 70.05 -57.01
CA ARG A 14 -3.07 68.70 -56.54
C ARG A 14 -2.46 67.61 -57.43
N PRO A 15 -1.56 66.75 -56.91
CA PRO A 15 -1.17 65.54 -57.62
C PRO A 15 -2.38 64.60 -57.75
N ALA A 16 -2.32 63.65 -58.67
CA ALA A 16 -3.22 62.50 -58.62
C ALA A 16 -3.01 61.79 -57.27
N LEU A 17 -4.10 61.55 -56.52
CA LEU A 17 -4.10 60.96 -55.16
C LEU A 17 -3.33 59.62 -55.04
N GLU A 18 -2.98 58.99 -56.17
CA GLU A 18 -2.27 57.72 -56.25
C GLU A 18 -0.73 57.84 -56.15
N HIS A 19 -0.16 59.05 -56.21
CA HIS A 19 1.31 59.28 -56.23
C HIS A 19 1.79 60.38 -55.27
N THR A 20 1.02 60.66 -54.24
CA THR A 20 1.32 61.77 -53.32
C THR A 20 2.53 61.50 -52.44
N VAL A 21 2.71 60.28 -51.94
CA VAL A 21 3.90 59.88 -51.19
C VAL A 21 4.95 59.38 -52.18
N VAL A 22 6.18 59.91 -52.12
CA VAL A 22 7.29 59.56 -53.04
C VAL A 22 8.36 58.67 -52.42
N GLY A 23 8.36 58.52 -51.09
CA GLY A 23 9.18 57.53 -50.42
C GLY A 23 9.07 57.54 -48.91
N VAL A 24 9.69 56.53 -48.31
CA VAL A 24 9.71 56.29 -46.87
C VAL A 24 10.99 55.55 -46.45
N ARG A 25 11.50 55.87 -45.26
CA ARG A 25 12.64 55.17 -44.63
C ARG A 25 12.48 55.11 -43.11
N ALA A 26 13.15 54.13 -42.48
CA ALA A 26 13.23 54.08 -41.02
C ALA A 26 14.07 55.25 -40.46
N GLY A 27 13.73 55.69 -39.25
CA GLY A 27 14.41 56.78 -38.54
C GLY A 27 13.60 58.07 -38.52
N ALA A 28 14.13 59.06 -37.78
CA ALA A 28 13.47 60.35 -37.54
C ALA A 28 14.12 61.53 -38.29
N ASP A 29 15.15 61.27 -39.10
CA ASP A 29 15.84 62.32 -39.85
C ASP A 29 14.94 62.87 -40.96
N THR A 30 14.63 64.17 -40.90
CA THR A 30 13.84 64.89 -41.92
C THR A 30 14.69 65.84 -42.77
N SER A 31 16.02 65.84 -42.60
CA SER A 31 16.92 66.76 -43.32
C SER A 31 17.03 66.47 -44.83
N THR A 32 16.61 65.28 -45.26
CA THR A 32 16.61 64.85 -46.65
C THR A 32 15.32 64.10 -46.99
N SER A 33 14.85 64.28 -48.22
CA SER A 33 13.68 63.59 -48.75
C SER A 33 13.85 62.07 -48.73
N ALA A 34 12.81 61.37 -48.30
CA ALA A 34 12.69 59.92 -48.44
C ALA A 34 12.18 59.61 -49.85
N ILE A 35 12.95 58.84 -50.63
CA ILE A 35 12.61 58.48 -52.01
C ILE A 35 12.63 56.96 -52.14
N GLY A 36 11.57 56.37 -52.71
CA GLY A 36 11.44 54.92 -52.91
C GLY A 36 10.94 54.15 -51.68
N SER A 37 11.08 52.82 -51.72
CA SER A 37 10.66 51.87 -50.68
C SER A 37 9.15 51.78 -50.38
N LEU A 38 8.31 52.40 -51.21
CA LEU A 38 6.85 52.29 -51.09
C LEU A 38 6.37 50.89 -51.43
N GLY A 39 5.35 50.43 -50.72
CA GLY A 39 4.80 49.06 -50.84
C GLY A 39 5.75 47.96 -50.37
N LEU A 40 6.94 48.30 -49.86
CA LEU A 40 7.88 47.37 -49.27
C LEU A 40 7.77 47.39 -47.74
N GLY A 41 8.09 46.27 -47.10
CA GLY A 41 8.19 46.19 -45.64
C GLY A 41 9.47 46.87 -45.15
N ILE A 42 9.31 47.97 -44.44
CA ILE A 42 10.42 48.73 -43.85
C ILE A 42 10.51 48.35 -42.38
N ALA A 43 11.59 47.66 -42.03
CA ALA A 43 11.84 47.24 -40.66
C ALA A 43 12.13 48.47 -39.78
N GLY A 44 11.31 48.65 -38.75
CA GLY A 44 11.64 49.40 -37.56
C GLY A 44 12.32 48.50 -36.51
N THR A 45 12.44 49.02 -35.30
CA THR A 45 12.95 48.29 -34.13
C THR A 45 11.90 47.32 -33.60
N TYR A 46 10.62 47.73 -33.60
CA TYR A 46 9.54 46.99 -32.93
C TYR A 46 8.51 46.40 -33.90
N GLY A 47 8.67 46.63 -35.20
CA GLY A 47 7.76 46.12 -36.21
C GLY A 47 8.19 46.48 -37.63
N THR A 48 7.29 46.24 -38.57
CA THR A 48 7.47 46.55 -39.99
C THR A 48 6.37 47.49 -40.46
N LEU A 49 6.73 48.60 -41.10
CA LEU A 49 5.81 49.51 -41.78
C LEU A 49 5.77 49.21 -43.28
N ILE A 50 4.58 49.11 -43.86
CA ILE A 50 4.32 49.20 -45.29
C ILE A 50 3.59 50.50 -45.54
N LEU A 51 4.14 51.38 -46.38
CA LEU A 51 3.51 52.63 -46.80
C LEU A 51 3.35 52.66 -48.31
N ASN A 52 2.14 52.92 -48.78
CA ASN A 52 1.82 53.00 -50.20
C ASN A 52 1.85 54.45 -50.70
N ALA A 53 1.96 54.62 -52.03
CA ALA A 53 2.04 55.94 -52.67
C ALA A 53 0.78 56.82 -52.46
N ASN A 54 -0.36 56.20 -52.19
CA ASN A 54 -1.62 56.87 -51.81
C ASN A 54 -1.73 57.22 -50.32
N GLY A 55 -0.64 57.04 -49.56
CA GLY A 55 -0.57 57.32 -48.13
C GLY A 55 -1.09 56.21 -47.21
N GLN A 56 -1.69 55.14 -47.75
CA GLN A 56 -2.17 54.04 -46.93
C GLN A 56 -1.00 53.31 -46.26
N ALA A 57 -1.09 53.22 -44.93
CA ALA A 57 -0.06 52.66 -44.06
C ALA A 57 -0.58 51.43 -43.31
N GLU A 58 0.23 50.40 -43.25
CA GLU A 58 0.04 49.22 -42.43
C GLU A 58 1.29 48.95 -41.61
N TYR A 59 1.12 48.78 -40.30
CA TYR A 59 2.22 48.47 -39.40
C TYR A 59 1.93 47.18 -38.67
N THR A 60 2.89 46.26 -38.68
CA THR A 60 2.83 44.98 -37.98
C THR A 60 3.94 44.96 -36.93
N ALA A 61 3.56 44.97 -35.65
CA ALA A 61 4.50 44.85 -34.55
C ALA A 61 5.08 43.43 -34.47
N TYR A 62 6.34 43.32 -34.03
CA TYR A 62 6.96 42.04 -33.73
C TYR A 62 6.48 41.51 -32.38
N PRO A 63 6.16 40.21 -32.26
CA PRO A 63 5.73 39.64 -30.99
C PRO A 63 6.85 39.65 -29.95
N ASN A 64 6.49 39.82 -28.68
CA ASN A 64 7.44 39.86 -27.54
C ASN A 64 8.55 40.93 -27.66
N ALA A 65 8.38 41.93 -28.52
CA ALA A 65 9.44 42.90 -28.82
C ALA A 65 9.52 44.10 -27.86
N VAL A 66 8.52 44.27 -26.99
CA VAL A 66 8.39 45.45 -26.12
C VAL A 66 8.27 45.01 -24.65
N ALA A 67 9.15 45.57 -23.80
CA ALA A 67 9.04 45.56 -22.33
C ALA A 67 8.38 46.89 -21.86
N PRO A 68 8.18 47.20 -20.57
CA PRO A 68 7.22 48.26 -20.18
C PRO A 68 7.58 49.69 -20.68
N ASP A 69 6.50 50.45 -20.95
CA ASP A 69 6.30 51.84 -21.43
C ASP A 69 7.41 52.59 -22.20
N GLY A 70 7.05 53.06 -23.40
CA GLY A 70 7.80 54.07 -24.18
C GLY A 70 8.34 53.61 -25.53
N ALA A 71 8.15 52.34 -25.91
CA ALA A 71 8.60 51.82 -27.20
C ALA A 71 7.86 52.49 -28.36
N HIS A 72 8.62 52.98 -29.32
CA HIS A 72 8.06 53.57 -30.54
C HIS A 72 9.03 53.36 -31.70
N ASP A 73 8.46 53.17 -32.89
CA ASP A 73 9.17 53.29 -34.14
C ASP A 73 8.89 54.65 -34.77
N VAL A 74 9.90 55.23 -35.41
CA VAL A 74 9.75 56.46 -36.20
C VAL A 74 10.19 56.16 -37.63
N PHE A 75 9.38 56.60 -38.59
CA PHE A 75 9.68 56.53 -40.01
C PHE A 75 9.55 57.92 -40.62
N THR A 76 10.50 58.29 -41.48
CA THR A 76 10.45 59.52 -42.27
C THR A 76 9.80 59.22 -43.62
N TYR A 77 8.83 60.03 -44.04
CA TYR A 77 8.24 59.97 -45.39
C TYR A 77 8.22 61.35 -46.05
N THR A 78 8.14 61.36 -47.38
CA THR A 78 8.08 62.58 -48.19
C THR A 78 6.86 62.55 -49.09
N ILE A 79 6.12 63.66 -49.09
CA ILE A 79 5.07 63.93 -50.05
C ILE A 79 5.58 64.88 -51.13
N ARG A 80 5.04 64.75 -52.35
CA ARG A 80 5.34 65.63 -53.47
C ARG A 80 4.06 66.06 -54.18
N ASP A 81 3.96 67.33 -54.55
CA ASP A 81 2.85 67.85 -55.34
C ASP A 81 3.07 67.71 -56.86
N ALA A 82 2.19 68.29 -57.67
CA ALA A 82 2.16 68.04 -59.11
C ALA A 82 3.29 68.71 -59.90
N ASP A 83 3.81 69.85 -59.42
CA ASP A 83 4.93 70.58 -60.03
C ASP A 83 6.29 70.25 -59.39
N GLY A 84 6.28 69.52 -58.27
CA GLY A 84 7.43 68.75 -57.79
C GLY A 84 7.98 69.21 -56.45
N ASP A 85 7.29 70.10 -55.75
CA ASP A 85 7.66 70.55 -54.41
C ASP A 85 7.48 69.42 -53.39
N GLU A 86 8.46 69.27 -52.52
CA GLU A 86 8.52 68.18 -51.55
C GLU A 86 8.37 68.68 -50.11
N SER A 87 7.64 67.90 -49.30
CA SER A 87 7.59 68.09 -47.85
C SER A 87 7.92 66.78 -47.15
N THR A 88 8.84 66.84 -46.19
CA THR A 88 9.35 65.66 -45.48
C THR A 88 9.00 65.77 -44.00
N THR A 89 8.38 64.73 -43.46
CA THR A 89 7.98 64.65 -42.06
C THR A 89 8.06 63.21 -41.57
N THR A 90 7.65 62.95 -40.32
CA THR A 90 7.69 61.61 -39.73
C THR A 90 6.31 61.08 -39.39
N ILE A 91 6.20 59.75 -39.34
CA ILE A 91 5.16 59.03 -38.63
C ILE A 91 5.80 58.31 -37.44
N THR A 92 5.23 58.50 -36.26
CA THR A 92 5.63 57.82 -35.03
C THR A 92 4.59 56.78 -34.66
N ILE A 93 5.02 55.55 -34.41
CA ILE A 93 4.17 54.43 -34.05
C ILE A 93 4.54 53.99 -32.64
N ASN A 94 3.66 54.26 -31.69
CA ASN A 94 3.81 53.77 -30.32
C ASN A 94 3.43 52.29 -30.27
N VAL A 95 4.30 51.47 -29.71
CA VAL A 95 4.07 50.03 -29.51
C VAL A 95 4.01 49.76 -28.02
N THR A 96 2.96 49.07 -27.59
CA THR A 96 2.70 48.79 -26.17
C THR A 96 2.78 47.30 -25.91
N ASP A 97 3.33 46.92 -24.76
CA ASP A 97 3.31 45.55 -24.28
C ASP A 97 1.86 45.10 -23.99
N CYS A 98 1.50 43.91 -24.48
CA CYS A 98 0.23 43.24 -24.21
C CYS A 98 0.08 42.80 -22.73
N LYS A 99 1.19 42.73 -21.98
CA LYS A 99 1.24 42.27 -20.58
C LYS A 99 0.71 40.84 -20.45
N LEU A 100 1.14 39.96 -21.34
CA LEU A 100 0.79 38.54 -21.32
C LEU A 100 1.41 37.86 -20.09
N VAL A 101 0.56 37.33 -19.22
CA VAL A 101 0.95 36.69 -17.96
C VAL A 101 0.34 35.30 -17.86
N ALA A 102 1.15 34.30 -17.57
CA ALA A 102 0.73 32.94 -17.23
C ALA A 102 0.95 32.67 -15.73
N ARG A 103 0.05 31.91 -15.11
CA ARG A 103 0.10 31.53 -13.70
C ARG A 103 0.36 30.04 -13.53
N PRO A 104 1.03 29.62 -12.44
CA PRO A 104 1.14 28.21 -12.11
C PRO A 104 -0.24 27.57 -11.94
N ASP A 105 -0.40 26.36 -12.46
CA ASP A 105 -1.51 25.46 -12.16
C ASP A 105 -0.99 24.37 -11.21
N GLY A 106 -1.70 24.09 -10.13
CA GLY A 106 -1.26 23.16 -9.09
C GLY A 106 -2.42 22.43 -8.41
N ASP A 107 -3.55 22.35 -9.08
CA ASP A 107 -4.81 21.86 -8.50
C ASP A 107 -5.02 20.35 -8.73
N VAL A 108 -4.06 19.69 -9.39
CA VAL A 108 -4.13 18.27 -9.75
C VAL A 108 -3.34 17.41 -8.76
N THR A 109 -3.98 16.32 -8.33
CA THR A 109 -3.43 15.33 -7.42
C THR A 109 -3.62 13.93 -7.99
N VAL A 110 -2.60 13.08 -7.86
CA VAL A 110 -2.62 11.65 -8.17
C VAL A 110 -2.20 10.83 -6.95
N TYR A 111 -2.45 9.53 -6.98
CA TYR A 111 -2.27 8.65 -5.83
C TYR A 111 -1.49 7.38 -6.19
N GLU A 112 -0.48 7.07 -5.40
CA GLU A 112 0.40 5.89 -5.56
C GLU A 112 -0.37 4.58 -5.43
N LYS A 113 -1.38 4.56 -4.54
CA LYS A 113 -2.22 3.38 -4.31
C LYS A 113 -2.80 2.78 -5.58
N ALA A 114 -2.98 3.57 -6.62
CA ALA A 114 -3.62 3.11 -7.84
C ALA A 114 -2.61 2.73 -8.95
N LEU A 115 -1.30 2.87 -8.70
CA LEU A 115 -0.27 2.37 -9.60
C LEU A 115 -0.51 0.90 -9.93
N ASP A 116 -0.45 0.56 -11.21
CA ASP A 116 -0.53 -0.81 -11.68
C ASP A 116 0.32 -1.02 -12.93
N LEU A 117 0.54 -2.29 -13.30
CA LEU A 117 1.45 -2.65 -14.41
C LEU A 117 0.76 -2.70 -15.77
N ASN A 118 -0.56 -2.59 -15.81
CA ASN A 118 -1.33 -2.56 -17.04
C ASN A 118 -1.38 -1.14 -17.57
N GLN A 119 -1.60 -1.02 -18.87
CA GLN A 119 -1.92 0.24 -19.50
C GLN A 119 -3.38 0.17 -19.94
N ASP A 120 -4.25 0.91 -19.27
CA ASP A 120 -5.64 1.06 -19.67
C ASP A 120 -5.82 2.27 -20.62
N PRO A 121 -7.02 2.51 -21.20
CA PRO A 121 -7.26 3.67 -22.07
C PRO A 121 -7.13 5.04 -21.36
N GLN A 122 -7.24 5.07 -20.03
CA GLN A 122 -6.99 6.21 -19.18
C GLN A 122 -5.50 6.38 -18.86
N ASP A 123 -4.61 5.50 -19.30
CA ASP A 123 -3.17 5.68 -19.08
C ASP A 123 -2.44 6.28 -20.28
N LEU A 124 -1.51 7.19 -20.00
CA LEU A 124 -0.50 7.59 -20.99
C LEU A 124 0.60 6.53 -21.12
N ALA A 125 0.91 5.84 -20.02
CA ALA A 125 1.88 4.75 -19.95
C ALA A 125 1.56 3.85 -18.74
N PRO A 126 1.93 2.55 -18.77
CA PRO A 126 1.74 1.68 -17.61
C PRO A 126 2.66 2.09 -16.45
N GLY A 127 2.25 1.75 -15.24
CA GLY A 127 3.11 1.82 -14.08
C GLY A 127 4.21 0.76 -14.06
N THR A 128 5.17 0.96 -13.17
CA THR A 128 6.35 0.11 -12.95
C THR A 128 6.26 -0.71 -11.66
N VAL A 129 5.30 -0.37 -10.81
CA VAL A 129 5.01 -0.99 -9.52
C VAL A 129 3.50 -1.16 -9.36
N VAL A 130 3.08 -1.87 -8.31
CA VAL A 130 1.67 -2.12 -7.99
C VAL A 130 1.41 -1.47 -6.64
N GLY A 131 0.50 -0.50 -6.58
CA GLY A 131 0.06 0.13 -5.34
C GLY A 131 -0.91 -0.74 -4.54
N SER A 132 -1.39 -0.21 -3.41
CA SER A 132 -2.30 -0.92 -2.50
C SER A 132 -3.74 -1.12 -3.02
N ASN A 133 -4.11 -0.46 -4.13
CA ASN A 133 -5.40 -0.55 -4.80
C ASN A 133 -5.28 -0.39 -6.34
N PRO A 134 -4.63 -1.35 -7.03
CA PRO A 134 -4.27 -1.26 -8.45
C PRO A 134 -5.45 -1.43 -9.42
N GLY A 135 -6.69 -1.43 -8.91
CA GLY A 135 -7.91 -1.39 -9.72
C GLY A 135 -8.61 -0.03 -9.70
N ALA A 136 -8.04 0.96 -8.99
CA ALA A 136 -8.48 2.35 -9.08
C ALA A 136 -7.84 3.02 -10.30
N THR A 137 -8.28 4.24 -10.60
CA THR A 137 -7.79 5.06 -11.72
C THR A 137 -7.23 6.40 -11.25
N SER A 138 -6.77 6.46 -9.99
CA SER A 138 -6.35 7.71 -9.33
C SER A 138 -4.86 8.02 -9.50
N GLU A 139 -4.13 7.14 -10.17
CA GLU A 139 -2.81 7.33 -10.76
C GLU A 139 -2.88 8.27 -11.98
N THR A 140 -4.06 8.38 -12.62
CA THR A 140 -4.33 9.35 -13.69
C THR A 140 -5.13 10.55 -13.20
N ALA A 141 -4.80 11.75 -13.71
CA ALA A 141 -5.59 12.96 -13.50
C ALA A 141 -5.59 13.88 -14.73
N THR A 142 -6.58 14.77 -14.79
CA THR A 142 -6.76 15.74 -15.88
C THR A 142 -6.94 17.15 -15.33
N GLY A 143 -6.48 18.15 -16.07
CA GLY A 143 -6.66 19.57 -15.73
C GLY A 143 -6.77 20.46 -16.97
N THR A 144 -6.85 21.77 -16.74
CA THR A 144 -6.94 22.76 -17.83
C THR A 144 -6.24 24.07 -17.48
N LEU A 145 -5.48 24.60 -18.43
CA LEU A 145 -4.82 25.90 -18.35
C LEU A 145 -5.74 27.06 -18.79
N VAL A 146 -7.00 26.78 -19.15
CA VAL A 146 -7.97 27.81 -19.52
C VAL A 146 -8.22 28.73 -18.33
N GLY A 147 -7.97 30.02 -18.51
CA GLY A 147 -8.07 31.02 -17.44
C GLY A 147 -6.78 31.22 -16.63
N ALA A 148 -5.73 30.41 -16.84
CA ALA A 148 -4.42 30.61 -16.23
C ALA A 148 -3.59 31.73 -16.91
N VAL A 149 -4.06 32.23 -18.06
CA VAL A 149 -3.35 33.23 -18.87
C VAL A 149 -4.22 34.48 -19.08
N THR A 150 -3.63 35.65 -18.89
CA THR A 150 -4.30 36.96 -19.07
C THR A 150 -3.44 37.92 -19.90
N GLY A 151 -4.06 38.92 -20.55
CA GLY A 151 -3.35 39.97 -21.29
C GLY A 151 -3.10 39.67 -22.78
N GLY A 152 -3.31 38.42 -23.22
CA GLY A 152 -3.14 38.04 -24.62
C GLY A 152 -4.25 38.53 -25.55
N SER A 153 -3.94 38.55 -26.84
CA SER A 153 -4.89 38.87 -27.91
C SER A 153 -5.40 37.63 -28.63
N GLY A 154 -6.71 37.52 -28.82
CA GLY A 154 -7.33 36.39 -29.52
C GLY A 154 -7.23 35.07 -28.74
N ALA A 155 -7.27 33.95 -29.47
CA ALA A 155 -7.18 32.62 -28.88
C ALA A 155 -5.77 32.34 -28.33
N ILE A 156 -5.70 31.74 -27.15
CA ILE A 156 -4.45 31.26 -26.56
C ILE A 156 -4.25 29.80 -26.93
N THR A 157 -3.04 29.45 -27.35
CA THR A 157 -2.60 28.07 -27.60
C THR A 157 -1.52 27.68 -26.61
N TYR A 158 -1.44 26.39 -26.28
CA TYR A 158 -0.55 25.87 -25.27
C TYR A 158 0.37 24.79 -25.82
N THR A 159 1.62 24.79 -25.38
CA THR A 159 2.60 23.74 -25.73
C THR A 159 3.47 23.43 -24.53
N LEU A 160 3.93 22.19 -24.42
CA LEU A 160 4.92 21.82 -23.41
C LEU A 160 6.30 22.33 -23.82
N GLU A 161 7.02 22.97 -22.90
CA GLU A 161 8.41 23.39 -23.10
C GLU A 161 9.39 22.40 -22.42
N SER A 162 8.97 21.78 -21.32
CA SER A 162 9.70 20.68 -20.69
C SER A 162 9.47 19.34 -21.41
N SER A 163 10.18 18.30 -20.98
CA SER A 163 9.89 16.91 -21.37
C SER A 163 8.46 16.51 -20.97
N ALA A 164 7.80 15.72 -21.82
CA ALA A 164 6.50 15.09 -21.52
C ALA A 164 6.63 13.91 -20.55
N THR A 165 7.83 13.35 -20.42
CA THR A 165 8.18 12.34 -19.41
C THR A 165 8.86 13.04 -18.24
N GLY A 166 8.20 13.03 -17.09
CA GLY A 166 8.73 13.50 -15.81
C GLY A 166 9.60 12.44 -15.12
N THR A 167 9.89 12.68 -13.86
CA THR A 167 10.57 11.74 -12.96
C THR A 167 9.65 10.60 -12.54
N TYR A 168 8.39 10.90 -12.22
CA TYR A 168 7.44 9.95 -11.65
C TYR A 168 6.34 9.53 -12.63
N GLY A 169 6.04 10.34 -13.65
CA GLY A 169 4.96 10.07 -14.59
C GLY A 169 5.12 10.73 -15.94
N GLN A 170 4.04 10.71 -16.72
CA GLN A 170 3.97 11.33 -18.04
C GLN A 170 2.82 12.33 -18.11
N ILE A 171 3.04 13.43 -18.82
CA ILE A 171 2.01 14.43 -19.11
C ILE A 171 1.77 14.55 -20.63
N GLN A 172 0.51 14.72 -21.00
CA GLN A 172 0.09 15.12 -22.32
C GLN A 172 -0.66 16.45 -22.21
N LEU A 173 -0.12 17.50 -22.82
CA LEU A 173 -0.75 18.82 -22.93
C LEU A 173 -1.26 19.04 -24.36
N ASN A 174 -2.54 19.35 -24.50
CA ASN A 174 -3.17 19.69 -25.77
C ASN A 174 -3.10 21.21 -26.03
N ALA A 175 -3.22 21.58 -27.30
CA ALA A 175 -3.14 22.98 -27.73
C ALA A 175 -4.25 23.86 -27.17
N ASP A 176 -5.37 23.28 -26.74
CA ASP A 176 -6.50 23.97 -26.09
C ASP A 176 -6.29 24.21 -24.59
N GLY A 177 -5.18 23.74 -24.02
CA GLY A 177 -4.82 23.87 -22.61
C GLY A 177 -5.34 22.75 -21.73
N SER A 178 -6.13 21.80 -22.26
CA SER A 178 -6.44 20.56 -21.54
C SER A 178 -5.19 19.70 -21.42
N TYR A 179 -5.00 19.06 -20.27
CA TYR A 179 -3.91 18.13 -20.08
C TYR A 179 -4.34 16.91 -19.27
N LYS A 180 -3.56 15.85 -19.43
CA LYS A 180 -3.69 14.57 -18.73
C LYS A 180 -2.33 14.19 -18.20
N TYR A 181 -2.28 13.68 -16.97
CA TYR A 181 -1.08 13.12 -16.35
C TYR A 181 -1.38 11.70 -15.89
N THR A 182 -0.41 10.79 -16.04
CA THR A 182 -0.43 9.44 -15.49
C THR A 182 0.84 9.24 -14.66
N LEU A 183 0.68 8.91 -13.39
CA LEU A 183 1.75 8.49 -12.48
C LEU A 183 2.19 7.08 -12.87
N THR A 184 3.50 6.84 -12.98
CA THR A 184 4.05 5.57 -13.46
C THR A 184 5.03 4.91 -12.49
N SER A 185 5.52 5.65 -11.49
CA SER A 185 6.43 5.15 -10.46
C SER A 185 6.21 5.86 -9.14
N ALA A 186 6.52 5.17 -8.06
CA ALA A 186 6.41 5.63 -6.67
C ALA A 186 7.59 6.53 -6.26
N PRO A 187 7.37 7.80 -5.89
CA PRO A 187 8.36 8.60 -5.18
C PRO A 187 8.80 7.98 -3.84
N GLN A 188 10.02 7.48 -3.77
CA GLN A 188 10.63 7.06 -2.49
C GLN A 188 11.12 8.29 -1.71
N ILE A 189 10.25 8.96 -0.93
CA ILE A 189 10.64 10.15 -0.14
C ILE A 189 10.35 9.98 1.34
N GLY A 190 11.35 9.50 2.07
CA GLY A 190 11.25 9.33 3.51
C GLY A 190 12.02 8.10 3.95
N ASN A 191 12.23 7.94 5.26
CA ASN A 191 12.61 6.67 5.86
C ASN A 191 11.80 6.48 7.17
N GLY A 192 10.62 7.08 7.24
CA GLY A 192 9.89 7.26 8.48
C GLY A 192 8.40 7.05 8.27
N ASN A 193 7.77 6.45 9.27
CA ASN A 193 6.33 6.22 9.31
C ASN A 193 5.59 7.56 9.46
N ASP A 194 5.20 8.16 8.34
CA ASP A 194 4.50 9.44 8.26
C ASP A 194 3.09 9.32 7.66
N GLY A 195 2.75 8.14 7.17
CA GLY A 195 1.42 7.78 6.68
C GLY A 195 1.07 8.49 5.37
N ALA A 196 -0.08 8.12 4.80
CA ALA A 196 -0.56 8.68 3.53
C ALA A 196 -0.56 10.21 3.54
N ASN A 197 0.38 10.79 2.81
CA ASN A 197 0.58 12.23 2.75
C ASN A 197 0.99 12.69 1.35
N ILE A 198 1.05 14.01 1.14
CA ILE A 198 1.61 14.54 -0.11
C ILE A 198 3.13 14.55 0.03
N VAL A 199 3.76 13.47 -0.40
CA VAL A 199 5.22 13.27 -0.29
C VAL A 199 5.98 14.05 -1.33
N SER A 200 5.37 14.28 -2.51
CA SER A 200 6.07 14.77 -3.69
C SER A 200 5.24 15.68 -4.57
N SER A 201 5.94 16.50 -5.35
CA SER A 201 5.35 17.23 -6.47
C SER A 201 6.23 17.11 -7.70
N GLU A 202 5.59 16.91 -8.85
CA GLU A 202 6.24 16.90 -10.15
C GLU A 202 5.85 18.15 -10.94
N THR A 203 6.79 18.78 -11.64
CA THR A 203 6.56 20.06 -12.31
C THR A 203 6.90 19.99 -13.80
N PHE A 204 6.00 20.51 -14.64
CA PHE A 204 6.16 20.64 -16.08
C PHE A 204 6.07 22.11 -16.49
N ILE A 205 6.89 22.54 -17.44
CA ILE A 205 6.89 23.92 -17.94
C ILE A 205 6.04 23.96 -19.21
N TYR A 206 5.04 24.84 -19.23
CA TYR A 206 4.22 25.10 -20.40
C TYR A 206 4.48 26.50 -20.95
N LYS A 207 4.28 26.65 -22.26
CA LYS A 207 4.29 27.92 -22.98
C LYS A 207 2.89 28.22 -23.49
N ALA A 208 2.40 29.42 -23.21
CA ALA A 208 1.17 29.96 -23.77
C ALA A 208 1.50 30.97 -24.86
N THR A 209 0.81 30.89 -26.00
CA THR A 209 1.00 31.80 -27.14
C THR A 209 -0.33 32.36 -27.60
N ASP A 210 -0.43 33.69 -27.72
CA ASP A 210 -1.64 34.36 -28.22
C ASP A 210 -1.74 34.34 -29.75
N ALA A 211 -2.85 34.83 -30.31
CA ALA A 211 -3.10 34.80 -31.75
C ALA A 211 -2.18 35.73 -32.56
N LEU A 212 -1.44 36.62 -31.88
CA LEU A 212 -0.46 37.52 -32.48
C LEU A 212 0.98 37.00 -32.30
N GLY A 213 1.18 35.85 -31.66
CA GLY A 213 2.49 35.23 -31.46
C GLY A 213 3.23 35.69 -30.19
N ASN A 214 2.61 36.49 -29.32
CA ASN A 214 3.19 36.81 -28.02
C ASN A 214 3.12 35.57 -27.14
N SER A 215 4.16 35.33 -26.35
CA SER A 215 4.24 34.11 -25.54
C SER A 215 4.85 34.33 -24.17
N THR A 216 4.41 33.51 -23.23
CA THR A 216 4.92 33.50 -21.85
C THR A 216 4.90 32.06 -21.34
N THR A 217 5.62 31.79 -20.25
CA THR A 217 5.75 30.44 -19.69
C THR A 217 5.32 30.41 -18.23
N SER A 218 4.82 29.26 -17.79
CA SER A 218 4.57 28.97 -16.38
C SER A 218 4.57 27.45 -16.17
N THR A 219 4.10 26.99 -15.02
CA THR A 219 4.25 25.60 -14.59
C THR A 219 2.92 24.90 -14.34
N ILE A 220 2.84 23.62 -14.69
CA ILE A 220 1.86 22.67 -14.16
C ILE A 220 2.54 21.89 -13.04
N VAL A 221 1.95 21.85 -11.85
CA VAL A 221 2.43 21.15 -10.68
C VAL A 221 1.46 20.02 -10.36
N ILE A 222 1.97 18.79 -10.38
CA ILE A 222 1.23 17.58 -10.02
C ILE A 222 1.59 17.22 -8.58
N LYS A 223 0.59 17.09 -7.71
CA LYS A 223 0.78 16.59 -6.34
C LYS A 223 0.64 15.07 -6.35
N ILE A 224 1.55 14.38 -5.67
CA ILE A 224 1.53 12.92 -5.56
C ILE A 224 1.25 12.58 -4.09
N VAL A 225 0.19 11.81 -3.88
CA VAL A 225 -0.20 11.29 -2.57
C VAL A 225 0.26 9.86 -2.44
N ASP A 226 1.10 9.67 -1.44
CA ASP A 226 1.68 8.41 -1.04
C ASP A 226 0.63 7.37 -0.58
N ASP A 227 0.98 6.09 -0.66
CA ASP A 227 0.18 4.99 -0.17
C ASP A 227 0.90 4.16 0.88
N VAL A 228 0.12 3.60 1.82
CA VAL A 228 0.69 2.96 3.01
C VAL A 228 0.51 1.44 2.95
N PRO A 229 1.34 0.66 3.67
CA PRO A 229 1.17 -0.76 3.75
C PRO A 229 -0.04 -1.09 4.62
N LYS A 230 -0.63 -2.24 4.36
CA LYS A 230 -1.81 -2.75 5.05
C LYS A 230 -1.59 -4.18 5.49
N ALA A 231 -1.33 -4.34 6.78
CA ALA A 231 -1.26 -5.63 7.42
C ALA A 231 -2.66 -6.15 7.77
N HIS A 232 -2.91 -7.43 7.53
CA HIS A 232 -4.17 -8.10 7.76
C HIS A 232 -4.03 -9.14 8.87
N ALA A 233 -4.98 -9.16 9.82
CA ALA A 233 -4.88 -10.05 10.96
C ALA A 233 -4.91 -11.53 10.54
N ASP A 234 -4.01 -12.32 11.14
CA ASP A 234 -3.86 -13.75 10.89
C ASP A 234 -4.51 -14.59 11.98
N SER A 235 -4.94 -15.79 11.61
CA SER A 235 -5.37 -16.78 12.59
C SER A 235 -5.10 -18.20 12.15
N THR A 236 -4.74 -19.06 13.10
CA THR A 236 -4.59 -20.50 12.89
C THR A 236 -4.96 -21.28 14.15
N SER A 237 -4.87 -22.60 14.09
CA SER A 237 -5.16 -23.49 15.21
C SER A 237 -4.14 -24.61 15.33
N VAL A 238 -3.84 -25.01 16.55
CA VAL A 238 -2.96 -26.14 16.86
C VAL A 238 -3.50 -26.91 18.06
N VAL A 239 -3.26 -28.22 18.09
CA VAL A 239 -3.50 -29.03 19.29
C VAL A 239 -2.34 -28.80 20.26
N GLU A 240 -2.61 -28.78 21.57
CA GLU A 240 -1.57 -28.69 22.59
C GLU A 240 -0.41 -29.69 22.35
N GLY A 241 0.82 -29.27 22.64
CA GLY A 241 2.04 -30.03 22.31
C GLY A 241 2.42 -30.08 20.83
N GLY A 242 1.54 -29.64 19.92
CA GLY A 242 1.78 -29.58 18.49
C GLY A 242 2.57 -28.34 18.03
N THR A 243 2.91 -28.34 16.74
CA THR A 243 3.58 -27.22 16.05
C THR A 243 2.77 -26.83 14.82
N VAL A 244 2.69 -25.52 14.54
CA VAL A 244 2.11 -24.96 13.32
C VAL A 244 3.07 -23.93 12.73
N THR A 245 3.19 -23.91 11.40
CA THR A 245 4.02 -22.98 10.64
C THR A 245 3.18 -22.24 9.61
N GLY A 246 3.57 -21.02 9.27
CA GLY A 246 2.92 -20.22 8.23
C GLY A 246 3.73 -18.98 7.89
N ASN A 247 3.18 -18.14 7.02
CA ASN A 247 3.75 -16.83 6.71
C ASN A 247 2.68 -15.77 6.97
N VAL A 248 3.00 -14.77 7.80
CA VAL A 248 2.06 -13.69 8.15
C VAL A 248 1.88 -12.69 7.01
N LEU A 249 2.78 -12.69 6.02
CA LEU A 249 2.72 -11.75 4.89
C LEU A 249 1.79 -12.20 3.76
N ASP A 250 1.21 -13.41 3.83
CA ASP A 250 0.48 -14.01 2.71
C ASP A 250 -0.82 -13.26 2.36
N ASN A 251 -1.37 -12.49 3.29
CA ASN A 251 -2.59 -11.69 3.13
C ASN A 251 -2.35 -10.16 3.22
N ASP A 252 -1.09 -9.73 3.26
CA ASP A 252 -0.70 -8.33 3.44
C ASP A 252 -0.52 -7.61 2.10
N THR A 253 -0.59 -6.29 2.13
CA THR A 253 -0.33 -5.42 0.97
C THR A 253 0.70 -4.37 1.35
N PHE A 254 1.73 -4.17 0.52
CA PHE A 254 2.85 -3.28 0.85
C PHE A 254 2.79 -1.90 0.17
N GLY A 255 1.76 -1.64 -0.63
CA GLY A 255 1.73 -0.42 -1.43
C GLY A 255 2.73 -0.44 -2.58
N ALA A 256 2.94 0.73 -3.18
CA ALA A 256 3.81 0.90 -4.34
C ALA A 256 5.31 0.81 -3.96
N ASP A 257 5.62 1.11 -2.70
CA ASP A 257 6.94 1.17 -2.05
C ASP A 257 7.43 -0.22 -1.66
N ARG A 258 7.71 -1.06 -2.65
CA ARG A 258 8.00 -2.49 -2.41
C ARG A 258 9.18 -2.68 -1.44
N PRO A 259 8.98 -3.27 -0.24
CA PRO A 259 10.10 -3.54 0.66
C PRO A 259 10.93 -4.72 0.16
N ASP A 260 12.12 -4.87 0.75
CA ASP A 260 12.79 -6.16 0.75
C ASP A 260 11.95 -7.15 1.57
N LEU A 261 11.28 -8.10 0.90
CA LEU A 261 10.45 -9.11 1.54
C LEU A 261 11.22 -9.96 2.56
N ALA A 262 12.56 -9.99 2.52
CA ALA A 262 13.34 -10.64 3.57
C ALA A 262 13.35 -9.86 4.90
N GLN A 263 12.91 -8.59 4.90
CA GLN A 263 12.95 -7.64 6.01
C GLN A 263 11.62 -6.90 6.23
N ALA A 264 10.55 -7.37 5.59
CA ALA A 264 9.24 -6.70 5.62
C ALA A 264 8.61 -6.63 7.02
N VAL A 265 8.84 -7.62 7.89
CA VAL A 265 8.41 -7.57 9.29
C VAL A 265 9.49 -6.88 10.12
N VAL A 266 9.13 -5.79 10.82
CA VAL A 266 10.07 -5.00 11.63
C VAL A 266 10.03 -5.33 13.12
N GLY A 267 8.99 -6.02 13.56
CA GLY A 267 8.97 -6.58 14.90
C GLY A 267 7.70 -7.29 15.30
N VAL A 268 7.76 -7.90 16.48
CA VAL A 268 6.67 -8.69 17.06
C VAL A 268 6.73 -8.66 18.58
N ARG A 269 5.57 -8.72 19.23
CA ARG A 269 5.43 -8.84 20.69
C ARG A 269 4.21 -9.67 21.06
N ALA A 270 4.23 -10.28 22.25
CA ALA A 270 3.04 -10.90 22.82
C ALA A 270 1.98 -9.84 23.19
N GLY A 271 0.71 -10.19 23.04
CA GLY A 271 -0.44 -9.31 23.30
C GLY A 271 -1.19 -8.93 22.03
N ALA A 272 -2.31 -8.22 22.21
CA ALA A 272 -3.24 -7.84 21.14
C ALA A 272 -3.29 -6.32 20.90
N ASP A 273 -2.46 -5.54 21.59
CA ASP A 273 -2.43 -4.09 21.44
C ASP A 273 -1.80 -3.73 20.08
N THR A 274 -2.54 -3.03 19.22
CA THR A 274 -2.10 -2.53 17.92
C THR A 274 -1.91 -1.00 17.89
N SER A 275 -2.05 -0.32 19.04
CA SER A 275 -1.93 1.14 19.13
C SER A 275 -0.51 1.68 18.89
N THR A 276 0.49 0.80 18.89
CA THR A 276 1.90 1.13 18.67
C THR A 276 2.59 0.04 17.85
N SER A 277 3.55 0.44 17.02
CA SER A 277 4.37 -0.47 16.23
C SER A 277 5.15 -1.46 17.12
N ALA A 278 5.21 -2.72 16.69
CA ALA A 278 6.09 -3.74 17.24
C ALA A 278 7.45 -3.62 16.56
N ILE A 279 8.52 -3.45 17.35
CA ILE A 279 9.88 -3.29 16.84
C ILE A 279 10.78 -4.32 17.52
N GLY A 280 11.55 -5.06 16.72
CA GLY A 280 12.48 -6.09 17.19
C GLY A 280 11.83 -7.43 17.57
N SER A 281 12.56 -8.25 18.35
CA SER A 281 12.17 -9.62 18.77
C SER A 281 11.96 -10.63 17.63
N LEU A 282 12.56 -10.40 16.46
CA LEU A 282 12.50 -11.32 15.33
C LEU A 282 13.54 -12.44 15.45
N GLY A 283 13.19 -13.63 14.96
CA GLY A 283 14.06 -14.81 14.95
C GLY A 283 14.36 -15.39 16.35
N ILE A 284 13.65 -14.94 17.38
CA ILE A 284 13.78 -15.42 18.75
C ILE A 284 12.45 -15.95 19.27
N ALA A 285 12.52 -16.75 20.33
CA ALA A 285 11.36 -17.31 21.02
C ALA A 285 10.62 -16.24 21.83
N ILE A 286 9.34 -16.05 21.52
CA ILE A 286 8.42 -15.13 22.20
C ILE A 286 7.40 -15.98 22.95
N ALA A 287 7.38 -15.87 24.27
CA ALA A 287 6.47 -16.63 25.12
C ALA A 287 5.03 -16.08 25.00
N GLY A 288 4.11 -16.96 24.62
CA GLY A 288 2.69 -16.80 24.86
C GLY A 288 2.28 -17.47 26.18
N THR A 289 0.98 -17.57 26.42
CA THR A 289 0.39 -18.29 27.55
C THR A 289 0.38 -19.80 27.30
N TYR A 290 0.14 -20.22 26.06
CA TYR A 290 -0.07 -21.63 25.70
C TYR A 290 1.04 -22.22 24.82
N GLY A 291 2.05 -21.42 24.48
CA GLY A 291 3.16 -21.86 23.65
C GLY A 291 4.18 -20.77 23.38
N THR A 292 5.03 -20.98 22.39
CA THR A 292 6.11 -20.07 21.99
C THR A 292 6.04 -19.82 20.49
N LEU A 293 6.08 -18.54 20.10
CA LEU A 293 6.18 -18.09 18.71
C LEU A 293 7.62 -17.73 18.36
N ILE A 294 8.09 -18.12 17.18
CA ILE A 294 9.23 -17.52 16.49
C ILE A 294 8.70 -16.91 15.21
N LEU A 295 8.89 -15.60 15.01
CA LEU A 295 8.56 -14.90 13.77
C LEU A 295 9.84 -14.29 13.19
N ASN A 296 10.11 -14.57 11.92
CA ASN A 296 11.26 -14.05 11.19
C ASN A 296 10.91 -12.76 10.44
N ALA A 297 11.94 -11.98 10.07
CA ALA A 297 11.77 -10.73 9.33
C ALA A 297 11.12 -10.91 7.94
N ASN A 298 11.22 -12.12 7.37
CA ASN A 298 10.59 -12.51 6.11
C ASN A 298 9.14 -13.01 6.28
N GLY A 299 8.55 -12.86 7.47
CA GLY A 299 7.18 -13.28 7.77
C GLY A 299 7.01 -14.75 8.14
N GLN A 300 8.03 -15.59 7.97
CA GLN A 300 7.93 -17.00 8.35
C GLN A 300 7.78 -17.14 9.86
N ALA A 301 6.70 -17.80 10.27
CA ALA A 301 6.32 -18.03 11.65
C ALA A 301 6.30 -19.52 11.99
N GLU A 302 6.80 -19.87 13.16
CA GLU A 302 6.59 -21.17 13.81
C GLU A 302 6.05 -20.96 15.21
N TYR A 303 4.93 -21.61 15.53
CA TYR A 303 4.38 -21.65 16.88
C TYR A 303 4.39 -23.08 17.41
N LYS A 304 4.92 -23.26 18.61
CA LYS A 304 4.94 -24.54 19.32
C LYS A 304 4.10 -24.45 20.59
N ALA A 305 3.00 -25.20 20.63
CA ALA A 305 2.15 -25.28 21.79
C ALA A 305 2.82 -26.08 22.92
N HIS A 306 2.62 -25.66 24.16
CA HIS A 306 2.96 -26.45 25.33
C HIS A 306 2.02 -27.66 25.43
N ALA A 307 2.54 -28.80 25.90
CA ALA A 307 1.73 -29.99 26.15
C ALA A 307 0.96 -29.85 27.47
N ASN A 308 -0.24 -30.41 27.54
CA ASN A 308 -1.13 -30.35 28.71
C ASN A 308 -1.38 -28.91 29.19
N ALA A 309 -1.49 -27.97 28.23
CA ALA A 309 -1.54 -26.54 28.48
C ALA A 309 -2.97 -25.98 28.47
N VAL A 310 -3.94 -26.73 27.93
CA VAL A 310 -5.30 -26.23 27.71
C VAL A 310 -6.31 -27.00 28.54
N THR A 311 -7.20 -26.27 29.23
CA THR A 311 -8.45 -26.78 29.83
C THR A 311 -9.52 -25.68 29.74
N PRO A 312 -10.83 -26.00 29.73
CA PRO A 312 -11.64 -26.34 28.54
C PRO A 312 -11.61 -25.28 27.39
N ASP A 313 -12.38 -25.50 26.32
CA ASP A 313 -12.34 -24.76 25.03
C ASP A 313 -12.16 -23.23 25.11
N GLY A 314 -11.28 -22.70 24.24
CA GLY A 314 -11.12 -21.26 24.00
C GLY A 314 -9.74 -20.67 24.29
N ALA A 315 -8.72 -21.49 24.54
CA ALA A 315 -7.34 -21.02 24.74
C ALA A 315 -6.78 -20.36 23.47
N LYS A 316 -6.23 -19.15 23.65
CA LYS A 316 -5.64 -18.36 22.57
C LYS A 316 -4.37 -17.68 23.03
N ASP A 317 -3.38 -17.70 22.15
CA ASP A 317 -2.27 -16.75 22.19
C ASP A 317 -2.47 -15.72 21.08
N VAL A 318 -2.21 -14.45 21.40
CA VAL A 318 -2.26 -13.35 20.43
C VAL A 318 -0.91 -12.64 20.45
N PHE A 319 -0.38 -12.37 19.27
CA PHE A 319 0.86 -11.63 19.06
C PHE A 319 0.58 -10.46 18.14
N THR A 320 1.12 -9.29 18.46
CA THR A 320 1.09 -8.11 17.58
C THR A 320 2.38 -8.09 16.78
N TYR A 321 2.28 -7.92 15.46
CA TYR A 321 3.43 -7.69 14.57
C TYR A 321 3.23 -6.43 13.73
N THR A 322 4.34 -5.91 13.20
CA THR A 322 4.35 -4.73 12.33
C THR A 322 5.14 -5.02 11.07
N ILE A 323 4.55 -4.67 9.93
CA ILE A 323 5.22 -4.65 8.63
C ILE A 323 5.62 -3.23 8.27
N ARG A 324 6.64 -3.09 7.44
CA ARG A 324 7.11 -1.82 6.88
C ARG A 324 7.43 -1.98 5.40
N ASP A 325 7.10 -0.96 4.62
CA ASP A 325 7.47 -0.83 3.22
C ASP A 325 8.86 -0.18 3.06
N ALA A 326 9.20 0.25 1.84
CA ALA A 326 10.56 0.71 1.50
C ALA A 326 10.88 2.14 1.95
N ASP A 327 9.91 3.03 1.99
CA ASP A 327 10.07 4.44 2.37
C ASP A 327 9.71 4.71 3.84
N GLY A 328 9.15 3.69 4.52
CA GLY A 328 9.25 3.52 5.96
C GLY A 328 7.91 3.55 6.70
N ASP A 329 6.82 3.56 5.96
CA ASP A 329 5.47 3.47 6.48
C ASP A 329 5.16 2.09 7.05
N GLU A 330 4.36 2.09 8.11
CA GLU A 330 4.15 0.88 8.92
C GLU A 330 2.69 0.51 9.06
N SER A 331 2.43 -0.80 9.11
CA SER A 331 1.13 -1.35 9.39
C SER A 331 1.21 -2.39 10.50
N THR A 332 0.37 -2.25 11.54
CA THR A 332 0.42 -3.10 12.74
C THR A 332 -0.87 -3.91 12.88
N THR A 333 -0.74 -5.22 13.03
CA THR A 333 -1.86 -6.14 13.17
C THR A 333 -1.52 -7.31 14.10
N THR A 334 -2.40 -8.31 14.18
CA THR A 334 -2.26 -9.44 15.11
C THR A 334 -2.21 -10.80 14.41
N LEU A 335 -1.44 -11.73 14.96
CA LEU A 335 -1.50 -13.17 14.73
C LEU A 335 -2.17 -13.87 15.93
N THR A 336 -3.28 -14.55 15.70
CA THR A 336 -4.03 -15.30 16.73
C THR A 336 -3.85 -16.81 16.56
N ILE A 337 -3.33 -17.48 17.60
CA ILE A 337 -3.22 -18.94 17.64
C ILE A 337 -4.29 -19.50 18.57
N ASN A 338 -5.21 -20.29 18.03
CA ASN A 338 -6.17 -21.05 18.83
C ASN A 338 -5.54 -22.38 19.26
N VAL A 339 -5.40 -22.61 20.56
CA VAL A 339 -4.84 -23.86 21.08
C VAL A 339 -5.98 -24.73 21.61
N THR A 340 -6.00 -25.98 21.18
CA THR A 340 -7.07 -26.94 21.52
C THR A 340 -6.55 -28.06 22.39
N ASP A 341 -7.38 -28.47 23.36
CA ASP A 341 -7.13 -29.65 24.19
C ASP A 341 -7.11 -30.91 23.31
N SER A 342 -6.11 -31.77 23.53
CA SER A 342 -5.99 -33.06 22.86
C SER A 342 -7.10 -34.04 23.25
N LYS A 343 -7.81 -33.76 24.36
CA LYS A 343 -8.86 -34.59 24.93
C LYS A 343 -8.38 -36.01 25.20
N LEU A 344 -7.09 -36.17 25.52
CA LEU A 344 -6.49 -37.46 25.83
C LEU A 344 -7.06 -38.01 27.14
N VAL A 345 -7.76 -39.13 27.07
CA VAL A 345 -8.45 -39.75 28.20
C VAL A 345 -8.17 -41.25 28.22
N ALA A 346 -7.60 -41.73 29.33
CA ALA A 346 -7.47 -43.15 29.61
C ALA A 346 -8.79 -43.71 30.19
N CYS A 347 -9.23 -44.84 29.68
CA CYS A 347 -10.38 -45.61 30.13
C CYS A 347 -9.92 -46.86 30.89
N PRO A 348 -10.76 -47.40 31.80
CA PRO A 348 -10.48 -48.69 32.43
C PRO A 348 -10.36 -49.82 31.41
N ASP A 349 -9.44 -50.74 31.65
CA ASP A 349 -9.29 -52.00 30.94
C ASP A 349 -9.58 -53.17 31.90
N ASP A 350 -10.50 -54.06 31.51
CA ASP A 350 -10.92 -55.24 32.28
C ASP A 350 -10.90 -56.54 31.44
N ASP A 351 -10.11 -56.56 30.35
CA ASP A 351 -10.10 -57.63 29.36
C ASP A 351 -9.50 -58.96 29.86
N VAL A 352 -8.54 -58.93 30.79
CA VAL A 352 -7.80 -60.13 31.21
C VAL A 352 -8.28 -60.71 32.53
N LYS A 353 -8.17 -62.04 32.66
CA LYS A 353 -8.49 -62.79 33.88
C LYS A 353 -7.39 -63.80 34.19
N VAL A 354 -7.02 -63.89 35.45
CA VAL A 354 -6.09 -64.87 36.00
C VAL A 354 -6.77 -65.70 37.09
N TYR A 355 -6.26 -66.90 37.35
CA TYR A 355 -6.93 -67.89 38.18
C TYR A 355 -6.03 -68.43 39.29
N GLU A 356 -6.49 -68.31 40.54
CA GLU A 356 -5.78 -68.85 41.71
C GLU A 356 -5.53 -70.35 41.66
N LYS A 357 -6.39 -71.11 40.94
CA LYS A 357 -6.20 -72.57 40.78
C LYS A 357 -4.88 -72.90 40.08
N ALA A 358 -4.32 -71.97 39.32
CA ALA A 358 -3.18 -72.20 38.46
C ALA A 358 -1.84 -71.83 39.14
N LEU A 359 -1.87 -71.10 40.27
CA LEU A 359 -0.68 -70.75 41.06
C LEU A 359 0.26 -71.94 41.28
N ASP A 360 1.56 -71.71 41.10
CA ASP A 360 2.61 -72.67 41.44
C ASP A 360 3.80 -71.98 42.13
N LEU A 361 4.90 -72.71 42.36
CA LEU A 361 6.13 -72.16 42.96
C LEU A 361 7.26 -72.01 41.93
N THR A 362 7.00 -72.34 40.67
CA THR A 362 7.99 -72.48 39.61
C THR A 362 7.79 -71.38 38.59
N GLN A 363 8.73 -70.44 38.51
CA GLN A 363 8.69 -69.45 37.44
C GLN A 363 8.98 -70.12 36.10
N ASP A 364 7.97 -70.17 35.23
CA ASP A 364 8.14 -70.60 33.85
C ASP A 364 8.42 -69.39 32.92
N PRO A 365 8.70 -69.60 31.61
CA PRO A 365 8.95 -68.49 30.67
C PRO A 365 7.74 -67.56 30.43
N GLN A 366 6.53 -67.99 30.77
CA GLN A 366 5.32 -67.16 30.69
C GLN A 366 5.26 -66.21 31.88
N ASP A 367 5.71 -66.63 33.06
CA ASP A 367 5.63 -65.88 34.31
C ASP A 367 6.61 -64.70 34.45
N LEU A 368 6.10 -63.62 35.03
CA LEU A 368 6.93 -62.51 35.51
C LEU A 368 7.66 -62.85 36.82
N ALA A 369 7.05 -63.67 37.67
CA ALA A 369 7.60 -64.11 38.95
C ALA A 369 6.92 -65.42 39.41
N PRO A 370 7.61 -66.24 40.22
CA PRO A 370 7.01 -67.46 40.77
C PRO A 370 5.90 -67.12 41.76
N GLY A 371 4.92 -68.01 41.88
CA GLY A 371 3.93 -67.91 42.94
C GLY A 371 4.50 -68.27 44.32
N THR A 372 3.69 -67.99 45.34
CA THR A 372 4.02 -68.19 46.75
C THR A 372 3.29 -69.39 47.38
N VAL A 373 2.37 -70.00 46.63
CA VAL A 373 1.53 -71.14 47.03
C VAL A 373 1.23 -72.02 45.82
N VAL A 374 0.88 -73.28 46.05
CA VAL A 374 0.45 -74.22 45.00
C VAL A 374 -1.08 -74.26 44.95
N GLY A 375 -1.64 -74.03 43.77
CA GLY A 375 -3.05 -74.09 43.44
C GLY A 375 -3.55 -75.53 43.21
N SER A 376 -4.84 -75.68 42.89
CA SER A 376 -5.45 -76.99 42.63
C SER A 376 -5.20 -77.54 41.22
N ASN A 377 -4.60 -76.74 40.33
CA ASN A 377 -4.20 -77.09 38.98
C ASN A 377 -2.89 -76.36 38.59
N PRO A 378 -1.77 -76.63 39.28
CA PRO A 378 -0.52 -75.86 39.18
C PRO A 378 0.29 -76.09 37.89
N ASN A 379 -0.24 -76.86 36.94
CA ASN A 379 0.37 -77.05 35.61
C ASN A 379 -0.40 -76.28 34.52
N SER A 380 -1.41 -75.51 34.91
CA SER A 380 -2.17 -74.64 34.00
C SER A 380 -1.43 -73.32 33.87
N PRO A 381 -1.37 -72.68 32.69
CA PRO A 381 -0.80 -71.34 32.53
C PRO A 381 -1.77 -70.22 32.98
N GLY A 382 -2.64 -70.51 33.94
CA GLY A 382 -3.83 -69.69 34.22
C GLY A 382 -3.57 -68.52 35.18
N GLU A 383 -2.40 -68.50 35.80
CA GLU A 383 -1.85 -67.47 36.68
C GLU A 383 -1.30 -66.28 35.88
N THR A 384 -0.96 -66.49 34.62
CA THR A 384 -0.46 -65.45 33.72
C THR A 384 -1.49 -65.10 32.64
N ALA A 385 -1.68 -63.80 32.39
CA ALA A 385 -2.49 -63.29 31.29
C ALA A 385 -1.80 -62.11 30.59
N THR A 386 -2.07 -61.95 29.30
CA THR A 386 -1.58 -60.83 28.48
C THR A 386 -2.73 -60.04 27.90
N GLY A 387 -2.63 -58.72 27.86
CA GLY A 387 -3.63 -57.82 27.29
C GLY A 387 -2.99 -56.65 26.55
N SER A 388 -3.82 -55.71 26.09
CA SER A 388 -3.36 -54.49 25.43
C SER A 388 -4.22 -53.30 25.83
N LEU A 389 -3.58 -52.17 26.14
CA LEU A 389 -4.25 -50.89 26.36
C LEU A 389 -4.62 -50.17 25.06
N VAL A 390 -4.31 -50.76 23.89
CA VAL A 390 -4.70 -50.20 22.59
C VAL A 390 -6.22 -50.19 22.48
N GLY A 391 -6.80 -49.00 22.36
CA GLY A 391 -8.26 -48.81 22.34
C GLY A 391 -8.87 -48.49 23.71
N ALA A 392 -8.11 -48.66 24.80
CA ALA A 392 -8.48 -48.21 26.15
C ALA A 392 -8.16 -46.72 26.39
N VAL A 393 -7.66 -46.01 25.38
CA VAL A 393 -7.39 -44.56 25.43
C VAL A 393 -8.09 -43.89 24.27
N THR A 394 -8.76 -42.77 24.53
CA THR A 394 -9.44 -41.94 23.52
C THR A 394 -8.82 -40.55 23.47
N GLY A 395 -8.97 -39.86 22.32
CA GLY A 395 -8.32 -38.58 22.07
C GLY A 395 -6.81 -38.70 21.85
N GLY A 396 -6.08 -37.61 22.12
CA GLY A 396 -4.66 -37.51 21.84
C GLY A 396 -4.34 -37.23 20.37
N SER A 397 -3.10 -36.86 20.11
CA SER A 397 -2.57 -36.66 18.76
C SER A 397 -1.25 -37.40 18.59
N GLY A 398 -1.10 -38.16 17.50
CA GLY A 398 0.10 -38.95 17.22
C GLY A 398 0.10 -40.33 17.88
N ALA A 399 1.28 -40.96 17.95
CA ALA A 399 1.45 -42.28 18.56
C ALA A 399 1.36 -42.19 20.08
N LEU A 400 0.56 -43.06 20.69
CA LEU A 400 0.46 -43.18 22.15
C LEU A 400 1.59 -44.07 22.68
N THR A 401 2.20 -43.63 23.77
CA THR A 401 3.16 -44.43 24.55
C THR A 401 2.60 -44.69 25.94
N TYR A 402 2.80 -45.89 26.44
CA TYR A 402 2.25 -46.35 27.71
C TYR A 402 3.37 -46.59 28.72
N ALA A 403 3.13 -46.17 29.96
CA ALA A 403 4.06 -46.42 31.05
C ALA A 403 3.26 -46.70 32.32
N LEU A 404 3.80 -47.59 33.15
CA LEU A 404 3.17 -47.88 34.43
C LEU A 404 3.47 -46.74 35.39
N GLU A 405 2.43 -46.06 35.85
CA GLU A 405 2.54 -45.12 36.96
C GLU A 405 2.47 -45.89 38.28
N GLY A 406 3.62 -46.03 38.97
CA GLY A 406 3.71 -46.70 40.26
C GLY A 406 4.44 -48.06 40.22
N SER A 407 4.09 -48.96 41.15
CA SER A 407 4.79 -50.23 41.35
C SER A 407 4.31 -51.31 40.38
N ALA A 408 5.26 -52.00 39.74
CA ALA A 408 5.02 -53.22 38.96
C ALA A 408 4.57 -54.42 39.82
N THR A 409 4.70 -54.34 41.15
CA THR A 409 4.17 -55.35 42.08
C THR A 409 2.93 -54.81 42.76
N GLY A 410 1.79 -55.45 42.48
CA GLY A 410 0.51 -55.21 43.14
C GLY A 410 0.30 -56.14 44.33
N ALA A 411 -0.86 -56.03 44.97
CA ALA A 411 -1.17 -56.80 46.18
C ALA A 411 -1.20 -58.33 45.98
N TYR A 412 -1.47 -58.80 44.76
CA TYR A 412 -1.67 -60.23 44.45
C TYR A 412 -0.75 -60.78 43.37
N GLY A 413 0.02 -59.93 42.68
CA GLY A 413 0.77 -60.32 41.49
C GLY A 413 1.64 -59.20 40.95
N GLN A 414 2.30 -59.47 39.84
CA GLN A 414 3.16 -58.52 39.13
C GLN A 414 2.63 -58.20 37.74
N ILE A 415 2.87 -56.98 37.28
CA ILE A 415 2.55 -56.51 35.94
C ILE A 415 3.79 -55.97 35.24
N GLN A 416 3.91 -56.28 33.94
CA GLN A 416 4.83 -55.65 33.02
C GLN A 416 4.01 -54.94 31.94
N LEU A 417 4.19 -53.64 31.79
CA LEU A 417 3.59 -52.83 30.73
C LEU A 417 4.69 -52.36 29.78
N ASN A 418 4.50 -52.61 28.49
CA ASN A 418 5.39 -52.16 27.43
C ASN A 418 4.91 -50.82 26.86
N ALA A 419 5.83 -50.09 26.22
CA ALA A 419 5.57 -48.78 25.65
C ALA A 419 4.51 -48.77 24.52
N ASP A 420 4.29 -49.92 23.88
CA ASP A 420 3.27 -50.12 22.84
C ASP A 420 1.87 -50.41 23.41
N GLY A 421 1.73 -50.45 24.73
CA GLY A 421 0.47 -50.73 25.42
C GLY A 421 0.19 -52.21 25.64
N SER A 422 1.02 -53.12 25.12
CA SER A 422 0.93 -54.53 25.50
C SER A 422 1.36 -54.72 26.95
N TYR A 423 0.65 -55.57 27.68
CA TYR A 423 1.02 -55.88 29.06
C TYR A 423 0.85 -57.36 29.37
N LYS A 424 1.56 -57.77 30.42
CA LYS A 424 1.51 -59.11 31.00
C LYS A 424 1.29 -58.98 32.50
N TYR A 425 0.39 -59.78 33.06
CA TYR A 425 0.16 -59.90 34.49
C TYR A 425 0.34 -61.34 34.94
N THR A 426 1.10 -61.56 36.02
CA THR A 426 1.26 -62.87 36.68
C THR A 426 0.75 -62.77 38.12
N LEU A 427 -0.25 -63.57 38.45
CA LEU A 427 -0.75 -63.75 39.81
C LEU A 427 0.29 -64.55 40.61
N THR A 428 0.81 -64.01 41.71
CA THR A 428 1.87 -64.67 42.51
C THR A 428 1.39 -65.08 43.90
N SER A 429 0.22 -64.61 44.32
CA SER A 429 -0.32 -64.96 45.63
C SER A 429 -1.84 -65.12 45.59
N ARG A 430 -2.32 -66.03 46.44
CA ARG A 430 -3.75 -66.17 46.68
C ARG A 430 -4.28 -64.90 47.34
N ARG A 431 -5.53 -64.56 47.05
CA ARG A 431 -6.31 -63.68 47.89
C ARG A 431 -6.48 -64.34 49.25
N ARG A 432 -5.82 -63.82 50.28
CA ARG A 432 -6.17 -64.16 51.67
C ARG A 432 -7.57 -63.62 51.90
N SER A 433 -8.57 -64.49 51.96
CA SER A 433 -9.92 -64.10 52.35
C SER A 433 -9.87 -63.60 53.80
N ALA A 434 -9.81 -62.27 53.96
CA ALA A 434 -10.33 -61.59 55.12
C ALA A 434 -11.53 -60.80 54.61
N THR A 435 -12.72 -61.20 55.06
CA THR A 435 -14.02 -60.50 55.06
C THR A 435 -14.23 -59.43 53.98
N ALA A 436 -15.27 -59.63 53.15
CA ALA A 436 -15.75 -58.70 52.11
C ALA A 436 -15.46 -57.21 52.41
N MET A 437 -14.57 -56.62 51.62
CA MET A 437 -14.29 -55.19 51.64
C MET A 437 -14.60 -54.64 50.25
N THR A 438 -15.68 -53.86 50.18
CA THR A 438 -16.02 -52.98 49.06
C THR A 438 -14.88 -51.99 48.86
N VAL A 439 -14.39 -51.86 47.64
CA VAL A 439 -13.49 -50.75 47.28
C VAL A 439 -14.39 -49.59 46.83
N PRO A 440 -14.54 -48.50 47.62
CA PRO A 440 -15.09 -47.28 47.06
C PRO A 440 -14.01 -46.65 46.19
N ILE A 441 -14.31 -46.47 44.91
CA ILE A 441 -13.56 -45.54 44.07
C ILE A 441 -14.09 -44.16 44.48
N SER A 442 -13.38 -43.50 45.40
CA SER A 442 -13.63 -42.10 45.74
C SER A 442 -12.91 -41.22 44.73
N SER A 443 -13.64 -40.71 43.74
CA SER A 443 -13.26 -39.47 43.08
C SER A 443 -13.60 -38.31 44.02
N ALA A 444 -12.58 -37.64 44.56
CA ALA A 444 -12.78 -36.34 45.17
C ALA A 444 -12.88 -35.29 44.05
N PRO A 445 -14.01 -34.59 43.87
CA PRO A 445 -14.02 -33.38 43.08
C PRO A 445 -13.45 -32.25 43.94
N ARG A 446 -12.35 -31.62 43.50
CA ARG A 446 -12.01 -30.27 43.99
C ARG A 446 -12.93 -29.27 43.27
N PRO A 447 -13.58 -28.34 43.99
CA PRO A 447 -14.75 -27.62 43.49
C PRO A 447 -14.39 -26.57 42.43
N LEU A 448 -15.23 -26.49 41.41
CA LEU A 448 -15.38 -25.29 40.58
C LEU A 448 -15.98 -24.16 41.45
N PRO A 449 -15.55 -22.90 41.26
CA PRO A 449 -16.17 -21.76 41.91
C PRO A 449 -17.62 -21.60 41.43
N THR A 450 -18.54 -21.45 42.38
CA THR A 450 -19.96 -21.19 42.16
C THR A 450 -20.20 -19.80 41.56
N ARG A 451 -21.02 -19.72 40.50
CA ARG A 451 -21.90 -18.57 40.23
C ARG A 451 -22.92 -18.90 39.13
N PRO A 452 -24.10 -18.24 39.07
CA PRO A 452 -25.15 -17.99 40.07
C PRO A 452 -26.42 -18.82 39.75
N PRO A 453 -27.51 -18.76 40.56
CA PRO A 453 -28.79 -19.31 40.15
C PRO A 453 -29.43 -18.45 39.05
N THR A 454 -29.68 -19.06 37.90
CA THR A 454 -30.80 -18.70 37.03
C THR A 454 -32.09 -19.11 37.75
N HIS A 455 -32.87 -18.13 38.20
CA HIS A 455 -34.32 -18.18 38.33
C HIS A 455 -34.79 -16.77 38.66
N TRP A 456 -35.20 -16.03 37.62
CA TRP A 456 -36.06 -14.87 37.80
C TRP A 456 -37.50 -15.37 37.75
N ALA A 457 -38.16 -15.34 38.90
CA ALA A 457 -39.60 -15.40 38.98
C ALA A 457 -40.19 -14.16 38.29
N ILE A 458 -41.17 -14.38 37.42
CA ILE A 458 -42.07 -13.34 36.91
C ILE A 458 -43.27 -13.29 37.88
N PRO A 459 -43.54 -12.16 38.56
CA PRO A 459 -44.85 -11.88 39.12
C PRO A 459 -45.74 -11.10 38.11
N PRO A 460 -47.07 -11.18 38.27
CA PRO A 460 -48.07 -10.79 37.26
C PRO A 460 -48.27 -9.26 37.16
N PRO A 461 -48.97 -8.76 36.12
CA PRO A 461 -49.21 -7.34 35.94
C PRO A 461 -50.29 -6.86 36.92
N ALA A 462 -50.09 -5.68 37.51
CA ALA A 462 -51.14 -4.94 38.20
C ALA A 462 -51.49 -3.67 37.40
N PRO A 463 -52.77 -3.24 37.43
CA PRO A 463 -53.39 -2.45 36.36
C PRO A 463 -53.26 -0.93 36.54
N SER A 464 -53.47 -0.26 35.39
CA SER A 464 -53.68 1.18 35.10
C SER A 464 -52.63 2.16 35.58
#